data_AF-X0SLX3-F1
#
_entry.id   AF-X0SLX3-F1
#
_cell.length_a   1.000
_cell.length_b   1.000
_cell.length_c   1.000
_cell.angle_alpha   90.00
_cell.angle_beta   90.00
_cell.angle_gamma   90.00
#
_symmetry.space_group_name_H-M   'P 1'
#
loop_
_entity.id
_entity.type
_entity.pdbx_description
1 polymer ?
#
loop_
_entity_poly.entity_id
_entity_poly.type
_entity_poly.pdbx_seq_one_letter_code
_entity_poly.pdbx_strand_id
1 'polypeptide(L)'
;MIDRLKCQPAELNAIQTDRVLRGLEQRRKDVQPQMQAALDQIDQQSLKRQFARLADKVRWRGAGKEPDWKSAMTQILGRVASSFRDSGKPLEGATDLHDRIGELHRLRIWGKQLRYTMEIAVGAFGKPLRELYDVVEQTQTFLGVINDHAVARNFYQTWYEQESDRALANSLRALAALEQIGLEQSLCKFPAWWNSPSVGEFWLRWEERIGAFPTALGADNEDGAVPDEAQIKKKGA
;
A
#
# COMPACT_ATOMS: atom_id res chain seq x y z
N MET A 1 8.29 5.00 12.81
CA MET A 1 9.76 5.23 12.83
C MET A 1 10.25 5.63 14.22
N ILE A 2 9.75 6.72 14.83
CA ILE A 2 10.11 7.10 16.22
C ILE A 2 9.85 5.97 17.22
N ASP A 3 8.67 5.34 17.16
CA ASP A 3 8.35 4.22 18.07
C ASP A 3 9.24 2.99 17.82
N ARG A 4 9.66 2.76 16.57
CA ARG A 4 10.61 1.68 16.23
C ARG A 4 11.99 1.93 16.85
N LEU A 5 12.49 3.17 16.80
CA LEU A 5 13.77 3.54 17.43
C LEU A 5 13.74 3.37 18.96
N LYS A 6 12.60 3.66 19.59
CA LYS A 6 12.43 3.44 21.05
C LYS A 6 12.46 1.96 21.44
N CYS A 7 12.12 1.07 20.52
CA CYS A 7 12.05 -0.38 20.77
C CYS A 7 13.29 -1.16 20.31
N GLN A 8 14.30 -0.54 19.67
CA GLN A 8 15.53 -1.21 19.23
C GLN A 8 16.62 -1.13 20.32
N PRO A 9 16.96 -2.22 21.06
CA PRO A 9 17.68 -2.07 22.33
C PRO A 9 19.19 -2.35 22.33
N ALA A 10 19.90 -2.52 21.20
CA ALA A 10 21.27 -3.05 21.26
C ALA A 10 22.37 -2.31 20.47
N GLU A 11 22.07 -1.59 19.39
CA GLU A 11 23.12 -1.15 18.46
C GLU A 11 23.48 0.34 18.51
N LEU A 12 22.57 1.19 19.02
CA LEU A 12 22.86 2.60 19.27
C LEU A 12 23.00 2.83 20.76
N ASN A 13 24.04 3.58 21.16
CA ASN A 13 24.09 4.07 22.53
C ASN A 13 23.03 5.17 22.75
N ALA A 14 22.67 5.41 24.01
CA ALA A 14 21.60 6.35 24.37
C ALA A 14 21.81 7.77 23.79
N ILE A 15 23.06 8.23 23.70
CA ILE A 15 23.40 9.57 23.16
C ILE A 15 23.14 9.64 21.65
N GLN A 16 23.48 8.57 20.90
CA GLN A 16 23.23 8.50 19.47
C GLN A 16 21.73 8.44 19.17
N THR A 17 20.98 7.65 19.93
CA THR A 17 19.52 7.56 19.83
C THR A 17 18.87 8.93 20.06
N ASP A 18 19.26 9.63 21.12
CA ASP A 18 18.74 10.97 21.45
C ASP A 18 19.03 12.01 20.35
N ARG A 19 20.23 11.98 19.73
CA ARG A 19 20.56 12.85 18.58
C ARG A 19 19.67 12.57 17.37
N VAL A 20 19.50 11.31 16.99
CA VAL A 20 18.63 10.93 15.86
C VAL A 20 17.18 11.34 16.14
N LEU A 21 16.68 11.09 17.35
CA LEU A 21 15.33 11.47 17.75
C LEU A 21 15.10 12.97 17.66
N ARG A 22 16.00 13.81 18.19
CA ARG A 22 15.90 15.27 18.04
C ARG A 22 15.89 15.71 16.57
N GLY A 23 16.71 15.09 15.73
CA GLY A 23 16.72 15.39 14.29
C GLY A 23 15.39 15.03 13.61
N LEU A 24 14.78 13.90 13.98
CA LEU A 24 13.46 13.50 13.50
C LEU A 24 12.35 14.43 13.96
N GLU A 25 12.38 14.84 15.23
CA GLU A 25 11.43 15.79 15.78
C GLU A 25 11.52 17.15 15.10
N GLN A 26 12.73 17.63 14.83
CA GLN A 26 12.94 18.89 14.12
C GLN A 26 12.39 18.82 12.70
N ARG A 27 12.76 17.78 11.93
CA ARG A 27 12.22 17.57 10.57
C ARG A 27 10.69 17.49 10.56
N ARG A 28 10.09 16.82 11.55
CA ARG A 28 8.63 16.77 11.69
C ARG A 28 8.06 18.17 11.93
N LYS A 29 8.64 18.96 12.83
CA LYS A 29 8.22 20.34 13.09
C LYS A 29 8.35 21.22 11.84
N ASP A 30 9.38 21.01 11.02
CA ASP A 30 9.60 21.81 9.81
C ASP A 30 8.56 21.52 8.72
N VAL A 31 8.12 20.26 8.60
CA VAL A 31 7.12 19.84 7.58
C VAL A 31 5.68 20.06 8.03
N GLN A 32 5.42 20.03 9.34
CA GLN A 32 4.06 20.10 9.88
C GLN A 32 3.24 21.34 9.43
N PRO A 33 3.79 22.57 9.35
CA PRO A 33 3.04 23.74 8.87
C PRO A 33 2.57 23.59 7.42
N GLN A 34 3.37 22.99 6.54
CA GLN A 34 3.00 22.76 5.14
C GLN A 34 1.85 21.75 5.03
N MET A 35 1.91 20.68 5.83
CA MET A 35 0.81 19.72 5.92
C MET A 35 -0.47 20.36 6.46
N GLN A 36 -0.37 21.19 7.49
CA GLN A 36 -1.52 21.89 8.05
C GLN A 36 -2.13 22.86 7.04
N ALA A 37 -1.30 23.65 6.35
CA ALA A 37 -1.77 24.54 5.29
C ALA A 37 -2.49 23.80 4.16
N ALA A 38 -1.99 22.62 3.76
CA ALA A 38 -2.66 21.78 2.77
C ALA A 38 -4.02 21.24 3.28
N LEU A 39 -4.10 20.85 4.56
CA LEU A 39 -5.37 20.42 5.18
C LEU A 39 -6.37 21.58 5.27
N ASP A 40 -5.90 22.77 5.65
CA ASP A 40 -6.73 23.97 5.72
C ASP A 40 -7.26 24.35 4.33
N GLN A 41 -6.42 24.24 3.28
CA GLN A 41 -6.86 24.41 1.90
C GLN A 41 -7.91 23.38 1.48
N ILE A 42 -7.76 22.12 1.88
CA ILE A 42 -8.73 21.05 1.61
C ILE A 42 -10.07 21.32 2.30
N ASP A 43 -10.08 21.88 3.52
CA ASP A 43 -11.31 22.20 4.25
C ASP A 43 -11.98 23.48 3.73
N GLN A 44 -11.18 24.49 3.35
CA GLN A 44 -11.67 25.76 2.77
C GLN A 44 -12.18 25.56 1.33
N GLN A 45 -11.49 24.73 0.54
CA GLN A 45 -12.02 24.31 -0.74
C GLN A 45 -13.24 23.44 -0.47
N SER A 46 -14.32 23.69 -1.18
CA SER A 46 -15.61 23.04 -0.94
C SER A 46 -15.64 21.54 -1.30
N LEU A 47 -14.56 20.78 -1.05
CA LEU A 47 -14.41 19.35 -1.32
C LEU A 47 -15.61 18.55 -0.83
N LYS A 48 -16.14 18.84 0.37
CA LYS A 48 -17.40 18.25 0.84
C LYS A 48 -18.57 18.49 -0.14
N ARG A 49 -18.74 19.73 -0.62
CA ARG A 49 -19.77 20.05 -1.63
C ARG A 49 -19.44 19.41 -2.98
N GLN A 50 -18.16 19.30 -3.35
CA GLN A 50 -17.75 18.63 -4.59
C GLN A 50 -18.05 17.14 -4.54
N PHE A 51 -17.77 16.45 -3.43
CA PHE A 51 -18.11 15.05 -3.22
C PHE A 51 -19.62 14.83 -3.20
N ALA A 52 -20.39 15.70 -2.53
CA ALA A 52 -21.86 15.63 -2.57
C ALA A 52 -22.38 15.78 -4.02
N ARG A 53 -21.91 16.81 -4.74
CA ARG A 53 -22.26 17.01 -6.16
C ARG A 53 -21.80 15.85 -7.05
N LEU A 54 -20.69 15.20 -6.72
CA LEU A 54 -20.21 14.04 -7.44
C LEU A 54 -21.14 12.86 -7.18
N ALA A 55 -21.47 12.58 -5.92
CA ALA A 55 -22.39 11.53 -5.52
C ALA A 55 -23.77 11.70 -6.20
N ASP A 56 -24.32 12.91 -6.23
CA ASP A 56 -25.59 13.23 -6.91
C ASP A 56 -25.53 12.98 -8.43
N LYS A 57 -24.33 13.01 -9.02
CA LYS A 57 -24.08 12.78 -10.46
C LYS A 57 -23.66 11.36 -10.79
N VAL A 58 -23.38 10.52 -9.78
CA VAL A 58 -23.09 9.10 -10.00
C VAL A 58 -24.41 8.42 -10.37
N ARG A 59 -24.52 8.06 -11.64
CA ARG A 59 -25.63 7.28 -12.19
C ARG A 59 -25.07 6.26 -13.15
N TRP A 60 -25.78 5.15 -13.34
CA TRP A 60 -25.44 4.19 -14.39
C TRP A 60 -25.38 4.88 -15.76
N ARG A 61 -24.26 4.70 -16.47
CA ARG A 61 -24.02 5.23 -17.83
C ARG A 61 -23.72 4.14 -18.86
N GLY A 62 -23.73 2.88 -18.45
CA GLY A 62 -23.48 1.76 -19.35
C GLY A 62 -24.66 1.48 -20.26
N ALA A 63 -24.41 0.75 -21.35
CA ALA A 63 -25.47 0.21 -22.19
C ALA A 63 -26.29 -0.84 -21.43
N GLY A 64 -27.59 -0.92 -21.74
CA GLY A 64 -28.49 -1.90 -21.15
C GLY A 64 -29.06 -1.52 -19.78
N LYS A 65 -29.65 -2.52 -19.12
CA LYS A 65 -30.30 -2.36 -17.81
C LYS A 65 -29.25 -2.12 -16.72
N GLU A 66 -29.51 -1.17 -15.83
CA GLU A 66 -28.69 -0.95 -14.64
C GLU A 66 -28.57 -2.26 -13.84
N PRO A 67 -27.35 -2.73 -13.55
CA PRO A 67 -27.15 -3.95 -12.79
C PRO A 67 -27.65 -3.77 -11.35
N ASP A 68 -28.15 -4.85 -10.75
CA ASP A 68 -28.36 -4.84 -9.31
C ASP A 68 -27.01 -4.74 -8.57
N TRP A 69 -27.06 -4.27 -7.33
CA TRP A 69 -25.87 -4.02 -6.51
C TRP A 69 -24.95 -5.23 -6.40
N LYS A 70 -25.51 -6.44 -6.24
CA LYS A 70 -24.72 -7.66 -6.09
C LYS A 70 -23.99 -7.98 -7.39
N SER A 71 -24.68 -7.94 -8.53
CA SER A 71 -24.07 -8.15 -9.85
C SER A 71 -22.96 -7.14 -10.14
N ALA A 72 -23.18 -5.86 -9.84
CA ALA A 72 -22.16 -4.81 -10.01
C ALA A 72 -20.93 -5.08 -9.12
N MET A 73 -21.13 -5.43 -7.85
CA MET A 73 -20.05 -5.73 -6.92
C MET A 73 -19.30 -7.01 -7.25
N THR A 74 -19.96 -8.07 -7.74
CA THR A 74 -19.28 -9.27 -8.24
C THR A 74 -18.27 -8.93 -9.33
N GLN A 75 -18.66 -8.10 -10.31
CA GLN A 75 -17.77 -7.70 -11.41
C GLN A 75 -16.61 -6.82 -10.95
N ILE A 76 -16.85 -5.91 -10.01
CA ILE A 76 -15.80 -5.02 -9.48
C ILE A 76 -14.82 -5.80 -8.60
N LEU A 77 -15.32 -6.58 -7.64
CA LEU A 77 -14.50 -7.46 -6.80
C LEU A 77 -13.69 -8.45 -7.64
N GLY A 78 -14.32 -9.11 -8.62
CA GLY A 78 -13.66 -10.08 -9.47
C GLY A 78 -12.46 -9.48 -10.22
N ARG A 79 -12.60 -8.25 -10.74
CA ARG A 79 -11.50 -7.54 -11.41
C ARG A 79 -10.37 -7.21 -10.43
N VAL A 80 -10.68 -6.56 -9.32
CA VAL A 80 -9.67 -6.16 -8.32
C VAL A 80 -8.97 -7.38 -7.72
N ALA A 81 -9.70 -8.46 -7.45
CA ALA A 81 -9.15 -9.69 -6.92
C ALA A 81 -8.27 -10.42 -7.94
N SER A 82 -8.61 -10.41 -9.23
CA SER A 82 -7.72 -10.93 -10.27
C SER A 82 -6.43 -10.13 -10.33
N SER A 83 -6.51 -8.79 -10.38
CA SER A 83 -5.32 -7.94 -10.40
C SER A 83 -4.45 -8.15 -9.15
N PHE A 84 -5.05 -8.30 -7.98
CA PHE A 84 -4.34 -8.63 -6.74
C PHE A 84 -3.62 -9.99 -6.85
N ARG A 85 -4.35 -11.04 -7.26
CA ARG A 85 -3.77 -12.38 -7.46
C ARG A 85 -2.63 -12.37 -8.47
N ASP A 86 -2.84 -11.75 -9.62
CA ASP A 86 -1.88 -11.71 -10.72
C ASP A 86 -0.64 -10.89 -10.35
N SER A 87 -0.79 -9.82 -9.56
CA SER A 87 0.35 -9.05 -9.05
C SER A 87 1.23 -9.82 -8.05
N GLY A 88 0.74 -10.92 -7.48
CA GLY A 88 1.50 -11.78 -6.56
C GLY A 88 2.28 -12.91 -7.24
N LYS A 89 2.09 -13.15 -8.54
CA LYS A 89 2.82 -14.18 -9.32
C LYS A 89 4.27 -13.81 -9.68
N PRO A 90 4.61 -12.56 -10.04
CA PRO A 90 5.94 -12.21 -10.58
C PRO A 90 7.12 -12.26 -9.60
N LEU A 91 6.88 -12.53 -8.30
CA LEU A 91 7.92 -12.45 -7.26
C LEU A 91 9.08 -13.43 -7.45
N GLU A 92 8.97 -14.37 -8.39
CA GLU A 92 10.01 -15.32 -8.78
C GLU A 92 10.94 -14.78 -9.89
N GLY A 93 10.54 -13.72 -10.60
CA GLY A 93 11.25 -13.18 -11.76
C GLY A 93 12.10 -11.93 -11.52
N ALA A 94 11.91 -11.23 -10.39
CA ALA A 94 12.70 -10.05 -10.06
C ALA A 94 14.17 -10.41 -9.78
N THR A 95 15.09 -9.85 -10.57
CA THR A 95 16.53 -10.17 -10.51
C THR A 95 17.28 -9.31 -9.49
N ASP A 96 16.76 -8.14 -9.14
CA ASP A 96 17.35 -7.26 -8.13
C ASP A 96 16.35 -6.82 -7.03
N LEU A 97 16.91 -6.23 -5.98
CA LEU A 97 16.15 -5.79 -4.81
C LEU A 97 15.17 -4.65 -5.14
N HIS A 98 15.50 -3.77 -6.09
CA HIS A 98 14.67 -2.63 -6.43
C HIS A 98 13.41 -3.07 -7.15
N ASP A 99 13.56 -3.94 -8.16
CA ASP A 99 12.44 -4.51 -8.91
C ASP A 99 11.52 -5.29 -7.98
N ARG A 100 12.10 -6.09 -7.07
CA ARG A 100 11.33 -6.87 -6.10
C ARG A 100 10.53 -5.98 -5.14
N ILE A 101 11.11 -4.87 -4.67
CA ILE A 101 10.37 -3.90 -3.84
C ILE A 101 9.25 -3.24 -4.65
N GLY A 102 9.52 -2.90 -5.92
CA GLY A 102 8.52 -2.33 -6.83
C GLY A 102 7.33 -3.26 -7.05
N GLU A 103 7.58 -4.55 -7.27
CA GLU A 103 6.53 -5.57 -7.39
C GLU A 103 5.70 -5.72 -6.12
N LEU A 104 6.35 -5.80 -4.96
CA LEU A 104 5.68 -5.89 -3.67
C LEU A 104 4.88 -4.62 -3.36
N HIS A 105 5.35 -3.45 -3.80
CA HIS A 105 4.61 -2.21 -3.70
C HIS A 105 3.34 -2.24 -4.58
N ARG A 106 3.42 -2.74 -5.81
CA ARG A 106 2.23 -2.96 -6.67
C ARG A 106 1.24 -3.91 -6.02
N LEU A 107 1.70 -5.04 -5.48
CA LEU A 107 0.87 -5.98 -4.74
C LEU A 107 0.21 -5.32 -3.52
N ARG A 108 0.92 -4.43 -2.82
CA ARG A 108 0.37 -3.66 -1.69
C ARG A 108 -0.75 -2.74 -2.14
N ILE A 109 -0.58 -2.02 -3.25
CA ILE A 109 -1.63 -1.15 -3.84
C ILE A 109 -2.89 -1.99 -4.11
N TRP A 110 -2.74 -3.09 -4.84
CA TRP A 110 -3.88 -3.96 -5.17
C TRP A 110 -4.53 -4.57 -3.93
N GLY A 111 -3.76 -4.96 -2.91
CA GLY A 111 -4.36 -5.50 -1.70
C GLY A 111 -5.10 -4.44 -0.87
N LYS A 112 -4.70 -3.17 -0.89
CA LYS A 112 -5.51 -2.06 -0.32
C LYS A 112 -6.79 -1.87 -1.11
N GLN A 113 -6.69 -1.85 -2.44
CA GLN A 113 -7.87 -1.73 -3.30
C GLN A 113 -8.84 -2.89 -3.08
N LEU A 114 -8.33 -4.12 -2.94
CA LEU A 114 -9.14 -5.30 -2.62
C LEU A 114 -9.82 -5.13 -1.27
N ARG A 115 -9.09 -4.76 -0.22
CA ARG A 115 -9.67 -4.51 1.11
C ARG A 115 -10.79 -3.48 1.06
N TYR A 116 -10.57 -2.32 0.46
CA TYR A 116 -11.60 -1.27 0.36
C TYR A 116 -12.80 -1.71 -0.49
N THR A 117 -12.56 -2.44 -1.57
CA THR A 117 -13.65 -2.99 -2.40
C THR A 117 -14.46 -4.01 -1.61
N MET A 118 -13.81 -4.86 -0.82
CA MET A 118 -14.50 -5.78 0.08
C MET A 118 -15.35 -5.02 1.09
N GLU A 119 -14.84 -3.93 1.67
CA GLU A 119 -15.56 -3.13 2.69
C GLU A 119 -16.85 -2.53 2.12
N ILE A 120 -16.80 -2.04 0.89
CA ILE A 120 -17.97 -1.55 0.15
C ILE A 120 -18.93 -2.71 -0.19
N ALA A 121 -18.40 -3.84 -0.64
CA ALA A 121 -19.18 -4.98 -1.09
C ALA A 121 -19.80 -5.82 0.05
N VAL A 122 -19.45 -5.56 1.32
CA VAL A 122 -20.09 -6.24 2.47
C VAL A 122 -21.61 -6.15 2.42
N GLY A 123 -22.18 -5.03 1.92
CA GLY A 123 -23.63 -4.89 1.75
C GLY A 123 -24.26 -5.86 0.75
N ALA A 124 -23.50 -6.36 -0.24
CA ALA A 124 -23.96 -7.31 -1.25
C ALA A 124 -23.79 -8.78 -0.83
N PHE A 125 -22.71 -9.10 -0.10
CA PHE A 125 -22.32 -10.49 0.18
C PHE A 125 -22.44 -10.88 1.65
N GLY A 126 -22.50 -9.93 2.58
CA GLY A 126 -22.70 -10.20 4.00
C GLY A 126 -21.54 -10.95 4.66
N LYS A 127 -21.86 -11.98 5.46
CA LYS A 127 -20.89 -12.75 6.26
C LYS A 127 -19.86 -13.53 5.42
N PRO A 128 -20.23 -14.21 4.32
CA PRO A 128 -19.27 -14.94 3.47
C PRO A 128 -18.02 -14.15 3.06
N LEU A 129 -18.18 -12.86 2.71
CA LEU A 129 -17.08 -11.98 2.34
C LEU A 129 -16.23 -11.56 3.55
N ARG A 130 -16.85 -11.38 4.72
CA ARG A 130 -16.15 -11.02 5.97
C ARG A 130 -15.17 -12.10 6.41
N GLU A 131 -15.53 -13.37 6.24
CA GLU A 131 -14.67 -14.51 6.58
C GLU A 131 -13.41 -14.62 5.69
N LEU A 132 -13.34 -13.86 4.60
CA LEU A 132 -12.17 -13.80 3.71
C LEU A 132 -11.18 -12.69 4.08
N TYR A 133 -11.50 -11.81 5.04
CA TYR A 133 -10.67 -10.64 5.36
C TYR A 133 -9.31 -10.99 5.94
N ASP A 134 -9.24 -12.02 6.79
CA ASP A 134 -8.05 -12.32 7.58
C ASP A 134 -6.81 -12.51 6.71
N VAL A 135 -6.95 -13.18 5.56
CA VAL A 135 -5.84 -13.39 4.62
C VAL A 135 -5.41 -12.09 3.94
N VAL A 136 -6.36 -11.24 3.53
CA VAL A 136 -6.06 -9.94 2.92
C VAL A 136 -5.37 -9.03 3.94
N GLU A 137 -5.84 -9.01 5.18
CA GLU A 137 -5.25 -8.23 6.28
C GLU A 137 -3.83 -8.72 6.63
N GLN A 138 -3.62 -10.03 6.74
CA GLN A 138 -2.31 -10.60 6.95
C GLN A 138 -1.36 -10.25 5.79
N THR A 139 -1.83 -10.33 4.53
CA THR A 139 -1.04 -9.88 3.37
C THR A 139 -0.59 -8.44 3.54
N GLN A 140 -1.54 -7.55 3.85
CA GLN A 140 -1.29 -6.12 4.00
C GLN A 140 -0.34 -5.81 5.16
N THR A 141 -0.36 -6.64 6.20
CA THR A 141 0.55 -6.56 7.35
C THR A 141 1.97 -6.88 6.92
N PHE A 142 2.20 -8.01 6.24
CA PHE A 142 3.53 -8.36 5.71
C PHE A 142 4.07 -7.30 4.74
N LEU A 143 3.26 -6.88 3.77
CA LEU A 143 3.62 -5.84 2.81
C LEU A 143 3.84 -4.49 3.49
N GLY A 144 3.15 -4.23 4.59
CA GLY A 144 3.35 -3.07 5.45
C GLY A 144 4.74 -3.07 6.05
N VAL A 145 5.14 -4.17 6.69
CA VAL A 145 6.47 -4.33 7.31
C VAL A 145 7.59 -4.18 6.28
N ILE A 146 7.46 -4.81 5.11
CA ILE A 146 8.47 -4.70 4.02
C ILE A 146 8.62 -3.25 3.57
N ASN A 147 7.49 -2.59 3.25
CA ASN A 147 7.49 -1.19 2.84
C ASN A 147 8.08 -0.28 3.92
N ASP A 148 7.76 -0.55 5.18
CA ASP A 148 8.22 0.18 6.35
C ASP A 148 9.73 0.11 6.55
N HIS A 149 10.36 -1.03 6.26
CA HIS A 149 11.82 -1.17 6.26
C HIS A 149 12.44 -0.47 5.04
N ALA A 150 11.88 -0.67 3.85
CA ALA A 150 12.39 -0.06 2.62
C ALA A 150 12.37 1.49 2.68
N VAL A 151 11.28 2.08 3.15
CA VAL A 151 11.13 3.53 3.33
C VAL A 151 12.09 4.04 4.40
N ALA A 152 12.21 3.36 5.55
CA ALA A 152 13.11 3.78 6.62
C ALA A 152 14.58 3.72 6.20
N ARG A 153 15.00 2.63 5.53
CA ARG A 153 16.34 2.50 4.94
C ARG A 153 16.64 3.66 4.01
N ASN A 154 15.78 3.92 3.02
CA ASN A 154 15.99 4.99 2.05
C ASN A 154 16.06 6.36 2.75
N PHE A 155 15.16 6.60 3.71
CA PHE A 155 15.14 7.82 4.49
C PHE A 155 16.47 8.06 5.25
N TYR A 156 16.97 7.06 5.98
CA TYR A 156 18.24 7.18 6.69
C TYR A 156 19.43 7.32 5.74
N GLN A 157 19.41 6.65 4.58
CA GLN A 157 20.42 6.79 3.54
C GLN A 157 20.53 8.21 3.02
N THR A 158 19.42 8.75 2.53
CA THR A 158 19.37 10.13 2.03
C THR A 158 19.77 11.14 3.12
N TRP A 159 19.39 10.89 4.37
CA TRP A 159 19.78 11.79 5.46
C TRP A 159 21.29 11.75 5.72
N TYR A 160 21.91 10.58 5.89
CA TYR A 160 23.35 10.57 6.20
C TYR A 160 24.22 11.12 5.06
N GLU A 161 23.78 11.02 3.80
CA GLU A 161 24.48 11.58 2.64
C GLU A 161 24.53 13.11 2.65
N GLN A 162 23.57 13.74 3.32
CA GLN A 162 23.46 15.19 3.45
C GLN A 162 23.98 15.72 4.80
N GLU A 163 24.31 14.82 5.72
CA GLU A 163 24.65 15.17 7.09
C GLU A 163 26.12 15.56 7.22
N SER A 164 26.37 16.72 7.86
CA SER A 164 27.71 17.26 8.07
C SER A 164 28.33 16.79 9.39
N ASP A 165 27.52 16.51 10.42
CA ASP A 165 27.99 15.91 11.66
C ASP A 165 28.33 14.43 11.42
N ARG A 166 29.64 14.13 11.36
CA ARG A 166 30.16 12.77 11.15
C ARG A 166 29.63 11.75 12.16
N ALA A 167 29.43 12.15 13.42
CA ALA A 167 28.94 11.23 14.45
C ALA A 167 27.48 10.84 14.17
N LEU A 168 26.64 11.82 13.83
CA LEU A 168 25.25 11.58 13.45
C LEU A 168 25.16 10.78 12.14
N ALA A 169 25.96 11.13 11.13
CA ALA A 169 26.02 10.41 9.86
C ALA A 169 26.35 8.92 10.05
N ASN A 170 27.30 8.59 10.93
CA ASN A 170 27.63 7.21 11.27
C ASN A 170 26.47 6.47 11.95
N SER A 171 25.75 7.12 12.86
CA SER A 171 24.55 6.53 13.51
C SER A 171 23.42 6.29 12.50
N LEU A 172 23.19 7.22 11.59
CA LEU A 172 22.19 7.07 10.51
C LEU A 172 22.58 5.95 9.54
N ARG A 173 23.87 5.78 9.22
CA ARG A 173 24.35 4.66 8.41
C ARG A 173 24.11 3.31 9.09
N ALA A 174 24.36 3.21 10.40
CA ALA A 174 24.07 2.00 11.17
C ALA A 174 22.57 1.66 11.15
N LEU A 175 21.70 2.66 11.34
CA LEU A 175 20.26 2.49 11.23
C LEU A 175 19.82 2.05 9.82
N ALA A 176 20.39 2.62 8.76
CA ALA A 176 20.10 2.17 7.40
C ALA A 176 20.49 0.70 7.17
N ALA A 177 21.62 0.25 7.74
CA ALA A 177 22.05 -1.15 7.67
C ALA A 177 21.10 -2.08 8.45
N LEU A 178 20.63 -1.67 9.63
CA LEU A 178 19.63 -2.40 10.39
C LEU A 178 18.31 -2.56 9.63
N GLU A 179 17.81 -1.49 9.01
CA GLU A 179 16.60 -1.54 8.20
C GLU A 179 16.79 -2.41 6.95
N GLN A 180 18.00 -2.45 6.37
CA GLN A 180 18.32 -3.39 5.28
C GLN A 180 18.22 -4.85 5.74
N ILE A 181 18.78 -5.20 6.91
CA ILE A 181 18.68 -6.56 7.46
C ILE A 181 17.21 -6.93 7.71
N GLY A 182 16.42 -6.04 8.30
CA GLY A 182 14.99 -6.26 8.55
C GLY A 182 14.18 -6.42 7.25
N LEU A 183 14.52 -5.65 6.22
CA LEU A 183 13.96 -5.77 4.88
C LEU A 183 14.25 -7.15 4.28
N GLU A 184 15.51 -7.58 4.26
CA GLU A 184 15.92 -8.88 3.73
C GLU A 184 15.21 -10.03 4.44
N GLN A 185 15.17 -10.00 5.78
CA GLN A 185 14.45 -11.01 6.56
C GLN A 185 12.95 -11.07 6.21
N SER A 186 12.32 -9.91 6.04
CA SER A 186 10.90 -9.83 5.67
C SER A 186 10.66 -10.35 4.24
N LEU A 187 11.57 -10.03 3.31
CA LEU A 187 11.57 -10.54 1.94
C LEU A 187 11.79 -12.05 1.88
N CYS A 188 12.58 -12.64 2.78
CA CYS A 188 12.73 -14.10 2.87
C CYS A 188 11.46 -14.79 3.38
N LYS A 189 10.76 -14.18 4.36
CA LYS A 189 9.56 -14.76 4.96
C LYS A 189 8.32 -14.67 4.07
N PHE A 190 8.21 -13.60 3.27
CA PHE A 190 6.99 -13.31 2.52
C PHE A 190 6.62 -14.41 1.50
N PRO A 191 7.51 -14.93 0.64
CA PRO A 191 7.16 -15.98 -0.31
C PRO A 191 6.66 -17.25 0.36
N ALA A 192 7.28 -17.66 1.48
CA ALA A 192 6.85 -18.83 2.24
C ALA A 192 5.42 -18.66 2.80
N TRP A 193 5.07 -17.46 3.24
CA TRP A 193 3.71 -17.14 3.68
C TRP A 193 2.72 -17.03 2.50
N TRP A 194 3.10 -16.35 1.41
CA TRP A 194 2.24 -16.17 0.23
C TRP A 194 1.90 -17.50 -0.46
N ASN A 195 2.85 -18.43 -0.51
CA ASN A 195 2.68 -19.77 -1.08
C ASN A 195 2.15 -20.79 -0.05
N SER A 196 1.68 -20.35 1.12
CA SER A 196 1.15 -21.24 2.14
C SER A 196 -0.23 -21.80 1.75
N PRO A 197 -0.64 -22.96 2.30
CA PRO A 197 -1.96 -23.54 2.07
C PRO A 197 -3.11 -22.59 2.39
N SER A 198 -2.96 -21.71 3.39
CA SER A 198 -3.99 -20.76 3.81
C SER A 198 -4.32 -19.74 2.71
N VAL A 199 -3.33 -19.28 1.94
CA VAL A 199 -3.56 -18.37 0.80
C VAL A 199 -4.22 -19.12 -0.36
N GLY A 200 -3.81 -20.37 -0.61
CA GLY A 200 -4.47 -21.23 -1.59
C GLY A 200 -5.95 -21.49 -1.24
N GLU A 201 -6.22 -21.82 0.01
CA GLU A 201 -7.58 -22.04 0.52
C GLU A 201 -8.44 -20.77 0.44
N PHE A 202 -7.86 -19.60 0.70
CA PHE A 202 -8.54 -18.32 0.50
C PHE A 202 -9.05 -18.18 -0.94
N TRP A 203 -8.24 -18.51 -1.95
CA TRP A 203 -8.66 -18.41 -3.35
C TRP A 203 -9.74 -19.44 -3.72
N LEU A 204 -9.68 -20.65 -3.16
CA LEU A 204 -10.74 -21.64 -3.34
C LEU A 204 -12.07 -21.16 -2.73
N ARG A 205 -12.04 -20.65 -1.50
CA ARG A 205 -13.22 -20.10 -0.82
C ARG A 205 -13.75 -18.84 -1.51
N TRP A 206 -12.87 -18.04 -2.10
CA TRP A 206 -13.25 -16.88 -2.91
C TRP A 206 -14.11 -17.32 -4.10
N GLU A 207 -13.63 -18.28 -4.88
CA GLU A 207 -14.36 -18.79 -6.05
C GLU A 207 -15.69 -19.44 -5.67
N GLU A 208 -15.74 -20.19 -4.58
CA GLU A 208 -16.97 -20.82 -4.06
C GLU A 208 -18.04 -19.78 -3.65
N ARG A 209 -17.63 -18.71 -2.97
CA ARG A 209 -18.56 -17.79 -2.27
C ARG A 209 -18.91 -16.55 -3.06
N ILE A 210 -17.96 -16.03 -3.82
CA ILE A 210 -18.11 -14.78 -4.58
C ILE A 210 -18.35 -15.09 -6.06
N GLY A 211 -17.75 -16.17 -6.56
CA GLY A 211 -17.80 -16.62 -7.94
C GLY A 211 -16.44 -16.58 -8.61
N ALA A 212 -16.37 -17.18 -9.80
CA ALA A 212 -15.17 -17.17 -10.62
C ALA A 212 -14.74 -15.75 -10.96
N PHE A 213 -13.42 -15.55 -11.10
CA PHE A 213 -12.87 -14.34 -11.68
C PHE A 213 -13.49 -14.14 -13.06
N PRO A 214 -14.02 -12.96 -13.39
CA PRO A 214 -14.44 -12.66 -14.75
C PRO A 214 -13.24 -12.96 -15.64
N THR A 215 -13.36 -13.96 -16.52
CA THR A 215 -12.40 -14.15 -17.61
C THR A 215 -12.36 -12.82 -18.33
N ALA A 216 -11.17 -12.20 -18.42
CA ALA A 216 -10.98 -10.82 -18.87
C ALA A 216 -12.05 -10.47 -19.91
N LEU A 217 -13.05 -9.68 -19.48
CA LEU A 217 -14.05 -9.13 -20.37
C LEU A 217 -13.24 -8.49 -21.50
N GLY A 218 -13.43 -9.00 -22.72
CA GLY A 218 -12.53 -8.90 -23.87
C GLY A 218 -11.57 -7.71 -23.83
N ALA A 219 -10.30 -7.98 -24.15
CA ALA A 219 -9.16 -7.06 -24.20
C ALA A 219 -9.34 -5.82 -25.12
N ASP A 220 -10.57 -5.44 -25.47
CA ASP A 220 -10.92 -4.37 -26.39
C ASP A 220 -11.27 -3.05 -25.67
N ASN A 221 -11.11 -2.95 -24.35
CA ASN A 221 -11.23 -1.68 -23.60
C ASN A 221 -9.92 -1.37 -22.86
N GLU A 222 -8.90 -0.94 -23.61
CA GLU A 222 -7.57 -0.53 -23.11
C GLU A 222 -7.54 0.80 -22.32
N ASP A 223 -8.67 1.43 -22.01
CA ASP A 223 -8.71 2.73 -21.30
C ASP A 223 -8.58 2.63 -19.76
N GLY A 224 -8.26 1.44 -19.24
CA GLY A 224 -8.03 1.19 -17.81
C GLY A 224 -6.58 1.39 -17.36
N ALA A 225 -5.77 2.17 -18.08
CA ALA A 225 -4.41 2.49 -17.65
C ALA A 225 -4.45 3.09 -16.24
N VAL A 226 -3.81 2.41 -15.28
CA VAL A 226 -3.42 3.01 -14.01
C VAL A 226 -2.65 4.29 -14.36
N PRO A 227 -3.07 5.49 -13.92
CA PRO A 227 -2.36 6.70 -14.28
C PRO A 227 -0.91 6.58 -13.82
N ASP A 228 0.01 6.69 -14.77
CA ASP A 228 1.43 6.86 -14.47
C ASP A 228 1.56 8.10 -13.55
N GLU A 229 2.10 7.90 -12.34
CA GLU A 229 2.34 8.96 -11.35
C GLU A 229 3.15 10.13 -11.95
N ALA A 230 3.90 9.91 -13.04
CA ALA A 230 4.61 10.95 -13.78
C ALA A 230 3.68 11.96 -14.49
N GLN A 231 2.43 11.62 -14.80
CA GLN A 231 1.51 12.54 -15.51
C GLN A 231 0.78 13.53 -14.59
N ILE A 232 0.75 13.29 -13.27
CA ILE A 232 0.09 14.18 -12.30
C ILE A 232 0.91 15.46 -12.05
N LYS A 233 2.24 15.44 -12.28
CA LYS A 233 3.11 16.60 -12.05
C LYS A 233 3.15 17.63 -13.19
N LYS A 234 2.57 17.35 -14.37
CA LYS A 234 2.64 18.25 -15.54
C LYS A 234 1.43 19.16 -15.79
N LYS A 235 0.38 19.11 -14.96
CA LYS A 235 -0.83 19.93 -15.14
C LYS A 235 -1.08 20.99 -14.05
N GLY A 236 -0.05 21.34 -13.28
CA GLY A 236 -0.15 22.33 -12.19
C GLY A 236 0.93 23.41 -12.25
N ALA A 237 1.21 23.93 -13.44
CA ALA A 237 2.00 25.15 -13.65
C ALA A 237 1.20 26.12 -14.55
#